data_AF-A0A6B1YJK9-F1
#
_entry.id   AF-A0A6B1YJK9-F1
#
_cell.length_a   1.000
_cell.length_b   1.000
_cell.length_c   1.000
_cell.angle_alpha   90.00
_cell.angle_beta   90.00
_cell.angle_gamma   90.00
#
_symmetry.space_group_name_H-M   'P 1'
#
loop_
_entity.id
_entity.type
_entity.pdbx_description
1 polymer ?
#
loop_
_entity_poly.entity_id
_entity_poly.type
_entity_poly.pdbx_seq_one_letter_code
_entity_poly.pdbx_strand_id
1 'polypeptide(L)'
;MAWYSTGTVAVTANSPTVTGTGTQFSSNARVGDAFRGPDGRWYEVTNVASSTVISIKPNYQGSTASGQAYAVAPILGYDKDLSDRFNLIANQWGATLAGIKPWALSANAAAARGDLGLGSAAVREALGSSGALYSRDSILGAVSQSSGVPTGAVIDRGSNANGEYVRFADGTQI
;
A
#
# COMPACT_ATOMS: atom_id res chain seq x y z
N MET A 1 -30.18 -12.55 -7.27
CA MET A 1 -28.87 -13.12 -7.67
C MET A 1 -28.92 -14.61 -7.35
N ALA A 2 -28.89 -15.47 -8.36
CA ALA A 2 -28.99 -16.92 -8.15
C ALA A 2 -27.63 -17.49 -7.74
N TRP A 3 -27.62 -18.49 -6.85
CA TRP A 3 -26.41 -19.22 -6.48
C TRP A 3 -25.83 -19.98 -7.67
N TYR A 4 -24.51 -20.17 -7.68
CA TYR A 4 -23.84 -20.88 -8.76
C TYR A 4 -24.09 -22.39 -8.69
N SER A 5 -24.68 -22.98 -9.72
CA SER A 5 -25.08 -24.40 -9.75
C SER A 5 -24.91 -25.05 -11.13
N THR A 6 -24.13 -24.45 -12.03
CA THR A 6 -23.90 -24.99 -13.37
C THR A 6 -23.02 -26.24 -13.33
N GLY A 7 -23.50 -27.35 -13.91
CA GLY A 7 -22.79 -28.63 -13.94
C GLY A 7 -23.18 -29.53 -12.77
N THR A 8 -22.38 -30.55 -12.50
CA THR A 8 -22.61 -31.52 -11.42
C THR A 8 -21.36 -31.75 -10.61
N VAL A 9 -21.50 -32.28 -9.39
CA VAL A 9 -20.37 -32.63 -8.53
C VAL A 9 -20.32 -34.11 -8.17
N ALA A 10 -19.11 -34.58 -7.91
CA ALA A 10 -18.79 -35.81 -7.21
C ALA A 10 -18.15 -35.47 -5.86
N VAL A 11 -18.64 -36.15 -4.83
CA VAL A 11 -18.27 -35.97 -3.43
C VAL A 11 -18.04 -37.34 -2.81
N THR A 12 -17.01 -37.46 -1.99
CA THR A 12 -16.66 -38.71 -1.30
C THR A 12 -16.86 -38.51 0.19
N ALA A 13 -17.52 -39.46 0.85
CA ALA A 13 -17.72 -39.43 2.29
C ALA A 13 -16.37 -39.26 3.03
N ASN A 14 -16.36 -38.36 4.01
CA ASN A 14 -15.17 -38.01 4.81
C ASN A 14 -13.99 -37.43 3.99
N SER A 15 -14.24 -36.88 2.80
CA SER A 15 -13.23 -36.17 1.99
C SER A 15 -13.51 -34.66 1.95
N PRO A 16 -12.49 -33.79 1.96
CA PRO A 16 -12.66 -32.37 1.71
C PRO A 16 -12.82 -32.04 0.22
N THR A 17 -12.56 -32.98 -0.69
CA THR A 17 -12.50 -32.67 -2.13
C THR A 17 -13.87 -32.81 -2.78
N VAL A 18 -14.26 -31.77 -3.52
CA VAL A 18 -15.43 -31.78 -4.41
C VAL A 18 -14.92 -31.66 -5.85
N THR A 19 -15.26 -32.64 -6.68
CA THR A 19 -14.86 -32.67 -8.10
C THR A 19 -16.06 -32.39 -8.99
N GLY A 20 -16.02 -31.31 -9.76
CA GLY A 20 -17.06 -30.89 -10.68
C GLY A 20 -16.89 -31.48 -12.09
N THR A 21 -18.00 -31.60 -12.80
CA THR A 21 -18.09 -31.86 -14.24
C THR A 21 -18.96 -30.78 -14.87
N GLY A 22 -18.44 -30.08 -15.89
CA GLY A 22 -19.12 -28.92 -16.49
C GLY A 22 -19.18 -27.68 -15.59
N THR A 23 -18.38 -27.67 -14.52
CA THR A 23 -18.28 -26.54 -13.58
C THR A 23 -17.19 -25.55 -14.01
N GLN A 24 -17.22 -24.36 -13.41
CA GLN A 24 -16.30 -23.23 -13.58
C GLN A 24 -16.02 -22.58 -12.22
N PHE A 25 -15.60 -23.38 -11.24
CA PHE A 25 -15.40 -22.96 -9.85
C PHE A 25 -14.42 -21.80 -9.72
N SER A 26 -13.28 -21.82 -10.42
CA SER A 26 -12.28 -20.74 -10.40
C SER A 26 -12.83 -19.35 -10.79
N SER A 27 -13.94 -19.29 -11.52
CA SER A 27 -14.58 -18.02 -11.93
C SER A 27 -15.82 -17.67 -11.11
N ASN A 28 -16.39 -18.62 -10.36
CA ASN A 28 -17.70 -18.47 -9.73
C ASN A 28 -17.73 -18.80 -8.23
N ALA A 29 -16.64 -19.30 -7.67
CA ALA A 29 -16.47 -19.62 -6.26
C ALA A 29 -15.18 -18.98 -5.74
N ARG A 30 -15.17 -18.65 -4.46
CA ARG A 30 -14.01 -18.15 -3.72
C ARG A 30 -13.86 -18.92 -2.43
N VAL A 31 -12.63 -18.91 -1.88
CA VAL A 31 -12.41 -19.35 -0.51
C VAL A 31 -13.27 -18.49 0.42
N GLY A 32 -13.98 -19.13 1.34
CA GLY A 32 -14.96 -18.52 2.24
C GLY A 32 -16.40 -18.62 1.76
N ASP A 33 -16.66 -18.93 0.48
CA ASP A 33 -18.03 -19.15 0.01
C ASP A 33 -18.66 -20.39 0.65
N ALA A 34 -19.98 -20.41 0.71
CA ALA A 34 -20.73 -21.57 1.18
C ALA A 34 -21.04 -22.50 0.02
N PHE A 35 -20.57 -23.74 0.12
CA PHE A 35 -20.95 -24.85 -0.75
C PHE A 35 -22.11 -25.63 -0.11
N ARG A 36 -23.19 -25.83 -0.86
CA ARG A 36 -24.27 -26.74 -0.50
C ARG A 36 -24.10 -28.07 -1.22
N GLY A 37 -23.81 -29.12 -0.45
CA GLY A 37 -23.62 -30.47 -0.97
C GLY A 37 -24.92 -31.17 -1.37
N PRO A 38 -24.83 -32.32 -2.06
CA PRO A 38 -25.99 -33.16 -2.42
C PRO A 38 -26.79 -33.67 -1.22
N ASP A 39 -26.13 -33.80 -0.07
CA ASP A 39 -26.73 -34.11 1.23
C ASP A 39 -27.55 -32.95 1.83
N GLY A 40 -27.59 -31.80 1.15
CA GLY A 40 -28.29 -30.60 1.57
C GLY A 40 -27.58 -29.80 2.67
N ARG A 41 -26.36 -30.20 3.08
CA ARG A 41 -25.58 -29.53 4.12
C ARG A 41 -24.68 -28.45 3.56
N TRP A 42 -24.33 -27.52 4.45
CA TRP A 42 -23.50 -26.36 4.16
C TRP A 42 -22.07 -26.59 4.61
N TYR A 43 -21.14 -26.22 3.73
CA TYR A 43 -19.71 -26.35 3.93
C TYR A 43 -19.02 -25.05 3.52
N GLU A 44 -17.90 -24.71 4.17
CA GLU A 44 -17.07 -23.59 3.76
C GLU A 44 -16.07 -24.04 2.71
N VAL A 45 -15.99 -23.34 1.58
CA VAL A 45 -14.96 -23.56 0.57
C VAL A 45 -13.61 -23.08 1.13
N THR A 46 -12.63 -23.97 1.23
CA THR A 46 -11.30 -23.69 1.79
C THR A 46 -10.23 -23.47 0.73
N ASN A 47 -10.45 -24.00 -0.47
CA ASN A 47 -9.55 -23.84 -1.60
C ASN A 47 -10.33 -23.95 -2.91
N VAL A 48 -9.91 -23.18 -3.93
CA VAL A 48 -10.41 -23.29 -5.29
C VAL A 48 -9.23 -23.65 -6.18
N ALA A 49 -9.01 -24.96 -6.36
CA ALA A 49 -7.82 -25.48 -7.02
C ALA A 49 -7.89 -25.35 -8.55
N SER A 50 -9.09 -25.43 -9.14
CA SER A 50 -9.30 -25.29 -10.59
C SER A 50 -10.76 -24.95 -10.91
N SER A 51 -11.12 -24.90 -12.19
CA SER A 51 -12.52 -24.80 -12.65
C SER A 51 -13.38 -26.00 -12.22
N THR A 52 -12.77 -27.14 -11.87
CA THR A 52 -13.45 -28.40 -11.54
C THR A 52 -13.09 -28.96 -10.17
N VAL A 53 -12.23 -28.32 -9.38
CA VAL A 53 -11.88 -28.84 -8.06
C VAL A 53 -11.91 -27.72 -7.02
N ILE A 54 -12.68 -27.94 -5.97
CA ILE A 54 -12.67 -27.15 -4.74
C ILE A 54 -12.43 -28.06 -3.53
N SER A 55 -11.94 -27.49 -2.45
CA SER A 55 -11.87 -28.13 -1.15
C SER A 55 -12.86 -27.48 -0.19
N ILE A 56 -13.46 -28.25 0.70
CA ILE A 56 -14.45 -27.81 1.68
C ILE A 56 -14.06 -28.20 3.11
N LYS A 57 -14.60 -27.48 4.11
CA LYS A 57 -14.58 -27.89 5.52
C LYS A 57 -15.97 -27.71 6.18
N PRO A 58 -16.33 -28.56 7.16
CA PRO A 58 -15.70 -29.84 7.48
C PRO A 58 -15.71 -30.80 6.26
N ASN A 59 -15.00 -31.94 6.34
CA ASN A 59 -15.06 -32.95 5.28
C ASN A 59 -16.51 -33.35 4.99
N TYR A 60 -16.80 -33.72 3.74
CA TYR A 60 -18.16 -34.08 3.30
C TYR A 60 -18.76 -35.18 4.19
N GLN A 61 -19.94 -34.91 4.75
CA GLN A 61 -20.57 -35.74 5.78
C GLN A 61 -21.61 -36.71 5.21
N GLY A 62 -22.09 -36.47 3.99
CA GLY A 62 -23.01 -37.36 3.29
C GLY A 62 -22.36 -38.61 2.71
N SER A 63 -23.17 -39.52 2.18
CA SER A 63 -22.71 -40.69 1.43
C SER A 63 -22.04 -40.28 0.12
N THR A 64 -21.00 -41.02 -0.28
CA THR A 64 -20.31 -40.81 -1.57
C THR A 64 -21.32 -40.82 -2.73
N ALA A 65 -21.28 -39.79 -3.55
CA ALA A 65 -22.20 -39.61 -4.66
C ALA A 65 -21.50 -38.90 -5.83
N SER A 66 -21.93 -39.19 -7.05
CA SER A 66 -21.41 -38.59 -8.29
C SER A 66 -22.55 -38.10 -9.18
N GLY A 67 -22.26 -37.12 -10.04
CA GLY A 67 -23.24 -36.52 -10.95
C GLY A 67 -24.38 -35.78 -10.24
N GLN A 68 -24.15 -35.27 -9.04
CA GLN A 68 -25.20 -34.67 -8.21
C GLN A 68 -25.30 -33.15 -8.40
N ALA A 69 -26.49 -32.62 -8.12
CA ALA A 69 -26.73 -31.18 -8.05
C ALA A 69 -26.06 -30.56 -6.82
N TYR A 70 -25.71 -29.29 -6.91
CA TYR A 70 -25.09 -28.51 -5.85
C TYR A 70 -25.46 -27.04 -5.98
N ALA A 71 -25.02 -26.22 -5.02
CA ALA A 71 -24.98 -24.78 -5.18
C ALA A 71 -23.77 -24.19 -4.44
N VAL A 72 -23.22 -23.09 -4.96
CA VAL A 72 -22.25 -22.24 -4.26
C VAL A 72 -22.87 -20.86 -4.07
N ALA A 73 -22.92 -20.43 -2.81
CA ALA A 73 -23.44 -19.15 -2.39
C ALA A 73 -22.29 -18.26 -1.88
N PRO A 74 -22.10 -17.06 -2.44
CA PRO A 74 -21.15 -16.11 -1.89
C PRO A 74 -21.50 -15.76 -0.44
N ILE A 75 -20.59 -16.02 0.49
CA ILE A 75 -20.73 -15.55 1.87
C ILE A 75 -19.88 -14.29 1.99
N LEU A 76 -20.50 -13.16 1.65
CA LEU A 76 -19.94 -11.85 1.94
C LEU A 76 -20.14 -11.61 3.44
N GLY A 77 -19.30 -12.24 4.28
CA GLY A 77 -19.04 -11.67 5.59
C GLY A 77 -18.54 -10.24 5.35
N TYR A 78 -18.97 -9.26 6.15
CA TYR A 78 -18.39 -7.90 6.13
C TYR A 78 -16.91 -8.02 5.82
N ASP A 79 -16.43 -7.42 4.72
CA ASP A 79 -15.02 -7.51 4.31
C ASP A 79 -14.19 -6.88 5.43
N LYS A 80 -13.93 -7.66 6.48
CA LYS A 80 -13.19 -7.24 7.66
C LYS A 80 -11.79 -6.84 7.23
N ASP A 81 -11.26 -7.50 6.19
CA ASP A 81 -10.03 -7.10 5.52
C ASP A 81 -10.15 -5.71 4.87
N LEU A 82 -11.23 -5.39 4.14
CA LEU A 82 -11.43 -4.05 3.58
C LEU A 82 -11.53 -2.99 4.69
N SER A 83 -12.30 -3.30 5.74
CA SER A 83 -12.50 -2.39 6.89
C SER A 83 -11.19 -2.17 7.65
N ASP A 84 -10.42 -3.23 7.88
CA ASP A 84 -9.11 -3.18 8.54
C ASP A 84 -8.10 -2.42 7.68
N ARG A 85 -8.07 -2.65 6.35
CA ARG A 85 -7.23 -1.90 5.40
C ARG A 85 -7.60 -0.42 5.37
N PHE A 86 -8.89 -0.09 5.39
CA PHE A 86 -9.33 1.31 5.41
C PHE A 86 -8.94 1.99 6.73
N ASN A 87 -9.13 1.31 7.87
CA ASN A 87 -8.67 1.79 9.17
C ASN A 87 -7.15 1.98 9.21
N LEU A 88 -6.38 1.10 8.58
CA LEU A 88 -4.93 1.25 8.48
C LEU A 88 -4.54 2.52 7.72
N ILE A 89 -5.19 2.78 6.58
CA ILE A 89 -4.96 4.01 5.80
C ILE A 89 -5.30 5.24 6.64
N ALA A 90 -6.45 5.22 7.34
CA ALA A 90 -6.87 6.34 8.18
C ALA A 90 -5.90 6.59 9.34
N ASN A 91 -5.40 5.54 10.01
CA ASN A 91 -4.43 5.67 11.08
C ASN A 91 -3.05 6.14 10.59
N GLN A 92 -2.61 5.65 9.43
CA GLN A 92 -1.30 5.99 8.87
C GLN A 92 -1.25 7.39 8.28
N TRP A 93 -2.32 7.82 7.59
CA TRP A 93 -2.31 9.04 6.77
C TRP A 93 -3.31 10.10 7.21
N GLY A 94 -4.25 9.78 8.11
CA GLY A 94 -5.32 10.68 8.52
C GLY A 94 -4.81 12.00 9.11
N ALA A 95 -3.83 11.93 10.02
CA ALA A 95 -3.20 13.12 10.59
C ALA A 95 -2.44 13.94 9.54
N THR A 96 -1.73 13.27 8.62
CA THR A 96 -0.99 13.93 7.54
C THR A 96 -1.93 14.69 6.60
N LEU A 97 -3.03 14.06 6.18
CA LEU A 97 -4.00 14.66 5.27
C LEU A 97 -4.77 15.81 5.95
N ALA A 98 -5.15 15.63 7.23
CA ALA A 98 -5.80 16.69 8.01
C ALA A 98 -4.90 17.91 8.25
N GLY A 99 -3.58 17.72 8.24
CA GLY A 99 -2.59 18.79 8.40
C GLY A 99 -2.35 19.62 7.13
N ILE A 100 -2.81 19.19 5.95
CA ILE A 100 -2.65 19.95 4.70
C ILE A 100 -3.57 21.18 4.76
N LYS A 101 -2.98 22.35 4.59
CA LYS A 101 -3.69 23.63 4.59
C LYS A 101 -3.96 24.11 3.16
N PRO A 102 -5.04 24.89 2.93
CA PRO A 102 -5.31 25.44 1.60
C PRO A 102 -4.19 26.37 1.14
N TRP A 103 -3.47 25.98 0.10
CA TRP A 103 -2.38 26.77 -0.50
C TRP A 103 -2.84 28.15 -1.00
N ALA A 104 -4.11 28.26 -1.37
CA ALA A 104 -4.72 29.49 -1.88
C ALA A 104 -4.87 30.58 -0.80
N LEU A 105 -4.75 30.22 0.49
CA LEU A 105 -4.83 31.16 1.61
C LEU A 105 -3.44 31.59 2.12
N SER A 106 -2.37 31.04 1.55
CA SER A 106 -1.01 31.28 2.00
C SER A 106 -0.51 32.67 1.57
N ALA A 107 0.17 33.38 2.47
CA ALA A 107 0.61 34.75 2.25
C ALA A 107 1.63 34.92 1.11
N ASN A 108 2.31 33.85 0.71
CA ASN A 108 3.25 33.83 -0.41
C ASN A 108 3.51 32.39 -0.86
N ALA A 109 4.20 32.23 -2.01
CA ALA A 109 4.50 30.93 -2.60
C ALA A 109 5.34 30.00 -1.69
N ALA A 110 6.18 30.56 -0.80
CA ALA A 110 6.96 29.75 0.13
C ALA A 110 6.08 29.16 1.24
N ALA A 111 5.16 29.96 1.78
CA ALA A 111 4.15 29.49 2.74
C ALA A 111 3.20 28.45 2.09
N ALA A 112 2.77 28.68 0.85
CA ALA A 112 1.93 27.75 0.09
C ALA A 112 2.56 26.36 -0.06
N ARG A 113 3.86 26.30 -0.33
CA ARG A 113 4.61 25.04 -0.36
C ARG A 113 4.65 24.34 0.99
N GLY A 114 4.82 25.09 2.07
CA GLY A 114 4.77 24.54 3.43
C GLY A 114 3.39 23.98 3.77
N ASP A 115 2.34 24.73 3.43
CA ASP A 115 0.94 24.37 3.66
C ASP A 115 0.49 23.11 2.88
N LEU A 116 1.11 22.86 1.71
CA LEU A 116 0.93 21.63 0.92
C LEU A 116 1.77 20.44 1.42
N GLY A 117 2.55 20.60 2.50
CA GLY A 117 3.48 19.56 2.97
C GLY A 117 4.76 19.43 2.11
N LEU A 118 5.00 20.35 1.18
CA LEU A 118 6.19 20.44 0.30
C LEU A 118 7.22 21.45 0.82
N GLY A 119 7.27 21.62 2.14
CA GLY A 119 8.23 22.49 2.83
C GLY A 119 9.68 21.99 2.68
N SER A 120 10.65 22.82 3.08
CA SER A 120 12.07 22.47 2.98
C SER A 120 12.44 21.16 3.69
N ALA A 121 11.75 20.78 4.76
CA ALA A 121 11.93 19.50 5.43
C ALA A 121 11.55 18.29 4.56
N ALA A 122 10.37 18.31 3.92
CA ALA A 122 9.93 17.26 3.01
C ALA A 122 10.84 17.15 1.78
N VAL A 123 11.31 18.29 1.26
CA VAL A 123 12.25 18.30 0.12
C VAL A 123 13.63 17.76 0.53
N ARG A 124 14.14 18.06 1.74
CA ARG A 124 15.40 17.50 2.24
C ARG A 124 15.33 15.97 2.41
N GLU A 125 14.24 15.45 2.97
CA GLU A 125 14.03 13.99 3.07
C GLU A 125 14.02 13.32 1.68
N ALA A 126 13.37 13.95 0.69
CA ALA A 126 13.33 13.45 -0.69
C ALA A 126 14.68 13.53 -1.42
N LEU A 127 15.54 14.50 -1.08
CA LEU A 127 16.86 14.69 -1.69
C LEU A 127 17.96 13.83 -1.03
N GLY A 128 17.70 13.26 0.15
CA GLY A 128 18.65 12.44 0.91
C GLY A 128 19.94 13.19 1.29
N SER A 129 20.99 12.44 1.64
CA SER A 129 22.31 12.99 1.99
C SER A 129 23.08 13.61 0.82
N SER A 130 22.53 13.56 -0.40
CA SER A 130 23.20 14.01 -1.64
C SER A 130 22.75 15.39 -2.12
N GLY A 131 21.75 16.02 -1.50
CA GLY A 131 21.20 17.28 -1.97
C GLY A 131 21.15 18.35 -0.88
N ALA A 132 22.20 19.15 -0.75
CA ALA A 132 22.09 20.44 -0.08
C ALA A 132 21.33 21.40 -1.01
N LEU A 133 20.12 21.81 -0.61
CA LEU A 133 19.44 22.90 -1.29
C LEU A 133 20.10 24.21 -0.90
N TYR A 134 20.81 24.84 -1.84
CA TYR A 134 21.18 26.24 -1.69
C TYR A 134 19.95 27.11 -1.98
N SER A 135 19.47 27.83 -0.97
CA SER A 135 18.43 28.86 -1.11
C SER A 135 19.09 30.23 -1.09
N ARG A 136 18.33 31.30 -1.34
CA ARG A 136 18.83 32.68 -1.16
C ARG A 136 19.45 32.92 0.22
N ASP A 137 19.01 32.17 1.23
CA ASP A 137 19.46 32.32 2.62
C ASP A 137 20.79 31.61 2.91
N SER A 138 21.26 30.72 2.03
CA SER A 138 22.55 30.01 2.18
C SER A 138 23.60 30.42 1.15
N ILE A 139 23.31 31.43 0.32
CA ILE A 139 24.28 32.00 -0.62
C ILE A 139 25.40 32.72 0.16
N LEU A 140 25.05 33.50 1.20
CA LEU A 140 25.99 34.28 1.99
C LEU A 140 26.05 33.80 3.45
N GLY A 141 27.24 33.61 3.99
CA GLY A 141 27.45 33.20 5.38
C GLY A 141 28.80 32.52 5.58
N ALA A 142 29.03 31.91 6.75
CA ALA A 142 30.26 31.17 7.01
C ALA A 142 30.39 29.98 6.04
N VAL A 143 31.46 29.99 5.24
CA VAL A 143 31.81 28.90 4.31
C VAL A 143 32.57 27.80 5.06
N SER A 144 32.20 26.54 4.83
CA SER A 144 32.88 25.35 5.36
C SER A 144 32.81 24.22 4.34
N GLN A 145 33.83 23.37 4.31
CA GLN A 145 33.88 22.17 3.46
C GLN A 145 34.61 21.02 4.15
N SER A 146 34.24 19.80 3.79
CA SER A 146 34.91 18.56 4.20
C SER A 146 35.22 17.74 2.97
N SER A 147 36.50 17.52 2.68
CA SER A 147 36.97 16.70 1.55
C SER A 147 36.36 17.06 0.18
N GLY A 148 36.26 18.35 -0.14
CA GLY A 148 35.68 18.82 -1.41
C GLY A 148 34.15 18.95 -1.39
N VAL A 149 33.49 18.57 -0.29
CA VAL A 149 32.04 18.67 -0.13
C VAL A 149 31.72 19.89 0.72
N PRO A 150 31.00 20.89 0.18
CA PRO A 150 30.59 22.04 0.97
C PRO A 150 29.60 21.64 2.07
N THR A 151 29.81 22.15 3.27
CA THR A 151 28.98 21.92 4.48
C THR A 151 28.39 23.23 5.04
N GLY A 152 28.78 24.38 4.48
CA GLY A 152 28.32 25.71 4.88
C GLY A 152 27.72 26.54 3.73
N ALA A 153 27.81 27.87 3.84
CA ALA A 153 27.35 28.79 2.79
C ALA A 153 28.20 28.72 1.50
N VAL A 154 27.73 29.36 0.42
CA VAL A 154 28.45 29.38 -0.87
C VAL A 154 29.58 30.41 -0.88
N ILE A 155 29.35 31.58 -0.30
CA ILE A 155 30.27 32.72 -0.30
C ILE A 155 30.34 33.34 1.10
N ASP A 156 31.56 33.60 1.57
CA ASP A 156 31.85 34.33 2.82
C ASP A 156 32.72 35.54 2.51
N ARG A 157 32.46 36.68 3.16
CA ARG A 157 33.31 37.87 3.10
C ARG A 157 33.69 38.28 4.52
N GLY A 158 34.98 38.50 4.73
CA GLY A 158 35.49 38.93 6.02
C GLY A 158 36.82 39.65 5.91
N SER A 159 37.41 39.92 7.07
CA SER A 159 38.75 40.51 7.18
C SER A 159 39.61 39.69 8.13
N ASN A 160 40.92 39.65 7.88
CA ASN A 160 41.92 39.10 8.77
C ASN A 160 43.14 40.04 8.82
N ALA A 161 44.22 39.62 9.49
CA ALA A 161 45.45 40.42 9.62
C ALA A 161 46.12 40.77 8.28
N ASN A 162 45.79 40.05 7.20
CA ASN A 162 46.33 40.25 5.85
C ASN A 162 45.39 41.04 4.92
N GLY A 163 44.22 41.49 5.40
CA GLY A 163 43.27 42.29 4.63
C GLY A 163 41.86 41.71 4.55
N GLU A 164 41.06 42.22 3.61
CA GLU A 164 39.75 41.66 3.27
C GLU A 164 39.89 40.38 2.45
N TYR A 165 38.94 39.47 2.57
CA TYR A 165 38.90 38.24 1.79
C TYR A 165 37.50 37.88 1.31
N VAL A 166 37.44 37.10 0.22
CA VAL A 166 36.27 36.34 -0.22
C VAL A 166 36.62 34.86 -0.21
N ARG A 167 35.84 34.05 0.52
CA ARG A 167 35.98 32.58 0.53
C ARG A 167 34.82 31.96 -0.23
N PHE A 168 35.11 30.96 -1.05
CA PHE A 168 34.15 30.19 -1.85
C PHE A 168 33.99 28.76 -1.31
N ALA A 169 32.84 28.15 -1.57
CA ALA A 169 32.50 26.80 -1.11
C ALA A 169 33.45 25.68 -1.55
N ASP A 170 34.24 25.89 -2.60
CA ASP A 170 35.32 24.99 -3.04
C ASP A 170 36.58 25.09 -2.16
N GLY A 171 36.61 26.00 -1.18
CA GLY A 171 37.74 26.28 -0.30
C GLY A 171 38.69 27.37 -0.81
N THR A 172 38.48 27.91 -2.02
CA THR A 172 39.29 29.00 -2.56
C THR A 172 39.06 30.27 -1.74
N GLN A 173 40.14 30.99 -1.42
CA GLN A 173 40.10 32.29 -0.77
C GLN A 173 40.94 33.29 -1.56
N ILE A 174 40.35 34.46 -1.87
CA ILE A 174 40.97 35.58 -2.58
C ILE A 174 41.01 36.79 -1.66
#